data_AF-A0A9E2GQS3-F1
#
_entry.id   AF-A0A9E2GQS3-F1
#
_cell.length_a   1.000
_cell.length_b   1.000
_cell.length_c   1.000
_cell.angle_alpha   90.00
_cell.angle_beta   90.00
_cell.angle_gamma   90.00
#
_symmetry.space_group_name_H-M   'P 1'
#
loop_
_entity.id
_entity.type
_entity.pdbx_description
1 polymer ?
#
loop_
_entity_poly.entity_id
_entity_poly.type
_entity_poly.pdbx_seq_one_letter_code
_entity_poly.pdbx_strand_id
1 'polypeptide(L)'
;MLHQVKFAVPFVDGPPPGCYRFRDAASTNLHIVNQRDGCMDGPGIVWAVGRFGTVLRWDGARVERVDLGHHGVDFQAIHGSSPEDIWIVGDEGVVLHFNGADWVERPITSHVRWLMDVWVTPGGNVWAVGSAYEYVDDGSGFYPVAHLWDGAAWSDESPGLPSWLNGLFCSSDGTLWAVGTDGTLITRPRP
;
A
#
# COMPACT_ATOMS: atom_id res chain seq x y z
N MET A 1 -26.16 3.77 14.61
CA MET A 1 -25.66 2.95 15.74
C MET A 1 -24.24 2.56 15.38
N LEU A 2 -23.22 3.21 15.96
CA LEU A 2 -21.82 2.91 15.62
C LEU A 2 -21.49 1.50 16.07
N HIS A 3 -21.19 0.61 15.13
CA HIS A 3 -20.56 -0.67 15.45
C HIS A 3 -19.16 -0.36 15.97
N GLN A 4 -18.88 -0.76 17.21
CA GLN A 4 -17.53 -0.68 17.76
C GLN A 4 -16.60 -1.53 16.90
N VAL A 5 -15.70 -0.90 16.15
CA VAL A 5 -14.55 -1.58 15.55
C VAL A 5 -13.63 -1.95 16.72
N LYS A 6 -13.73 -3.19 17.18
CA LYS A 6 -12.80 -3.73 18.18
C LYS A 6 -11.51 -4.08 17.46
N PHE A 7 -10.51 -3.23 17.58
CA PHE A 7 -9.14 -3.62 17.26
C PHE A 7 -8.73 -4.69 18.28
N ALA A 8 -8.52 -5.92 17.81
CA ALA A 8 -7.87 -6.93 18.63
C ALA A 8 -6.43 -6.46 18.89
N VAL A 9 -6.16 -6.08 20.15
CA VAL A 9 -4.79 -5.89 20.65
C VAL A 9 -3.98 -7.14 20.28
N PRO A 10 -2.82 -7.03 19.61
CA PRO A 10 -1.98 -8.20 19.43
C PRO A 10 -1.51 -8.65 20.82
N PHE A 11 -1.83 -9.90 21.15
CA PHE A 11 -1.31 -10.59 22.33
C PHE A 11 0.22 -10.45 22.36
N VAL A 12 0.77 -10.18 23.55
CA VAL A 12 2.20 -9.93 23.78
C VAL A 12 3.04 -11.21 23.68
N ASP A 13 2.42 -12.39 23.60
CA ASP A 13 3.12 -13.68 23.58
C ASP A 13 2.76 -14.48 22.31
N GLY A 14 3.65 -14.42 21.30
CA GLY A 14 3.53 -15.14 20.03
C GLY A 14 4.84 -15.09 19.22
N PRO A 15 5.04 -16.01 18.24
CA PRO A 15 6.30 -16.22 17.52
C PRO A 15 6.76 -14.96 16.71
N PRO A 16 8.05 -14.86 16.30
CA PRO A 16 8.73 -13.60 15.94
C PRO A 16 8.10 -12.81 14.78
N PRO A 17 8.45 -11.50 14.62
CA PRO A 17 7.65 -10.53 13.85
C PRO A 17 7.61 -10.86 12.36
N GLY A 18 6.39 -10.92 11.83
CA GLY A 18 6.08 -10.94 10.42
C GLY A 18 4.85 -10.09 10.14
N CYS A 19 4.67 -9.67 8.88
CA CYS A 19 3.52 -8.89 8.43
C CYS A 19 2.21 -9.57 8.85
N TYR A 20 1.39 -8.89 9.66
CA TYR A 20 0.07 -9.40 10.05
C TYR A 20 -1.01 -8.74 9.20
N ARG A 21 -1.55 -9.49 8.24
CA ARG A 21 -2.77 -9.09 7.50
C ARG A 21 -4.00 -9.49 8.32
N PHE A 22 -4.66 -8.55 8.98
CA PHE A 22 -5.95 -8.81 9.63
C PHE A 22 -7.08 -8.73 8.60
N ARG A 23 -7.85 -9.81 8.46
CA ARG A 23 -9.16 -9.80 7.80
C ARG A 23 -10.23 -9.84 8.89
N ASP A 24 -11.04 -8.80 9.03
CA ASP A 24 -12.29 -8.92 9.80
C ASP A 24 -13.29 -9.75 8.96
N ALA A 25 -13.87 -10.77 9.59
CA ALA A 25 -14.80 -11.71 8.98
C ALA A 25 -16.22 -11.13 8.75
N ALA A 26 -16.49 -9.86 9.11
CA ALA A 26 -17.85 -9.33 9.07
C ALA A 26 -18.16 -8.23 8.04
N SER A 27 -17.19 -7.52 7.44
CA SER A 27 -17.33 -6.82 6.12
C SER A 27 -16.20 -5.81 5.85
N THR A 28 -15.78 -5.78 4.58
CA THR A 28 -14.97 -4.75 3.89
C THR A 28 -13.44 -4.73 4.12
N ASN A 29 -12.70 -4.66 3.01
CA ASN A 29 -11.25 -4.62 2.91
C ASN A 29 -10.66 -3.49 3.77
N LEU A 30 -10.15 -3.82 4.95
CA LEU A 30 -9.36 -2.93 5.80
C LEU A 30 -7.90 -3.36 5.71
N HIS A 31 -7.07 -2.49 5.16
CA HIS A 31 -5.62 -2.70 5.07
C HIS A 31 -4.97 -1.89 6.19
N ILE A 32 -4.37 -2.60 7.15
CA ILE A 32 -3.77 -2.01 8.33
C ILE A 32 -2.26 -2.03 8.10
N VAL A 33 -1.63 -0.86 8.18
CA VAL A 33 -0.20 -0.79 8.44
C VAL A 33 0.01 -0.31 9.85
N ASN A 34 0.55 -1.23 10.63
CA ASN A 34 1.26 -0.89 11.84
C ASN A 34 2.66 -0.45 11.42
N GLN A 35 3.32 0.40 12.19
CA GLN A 35 4.74 0.75 12.02
C GLN A 35 5.69 -0.45 12.28
N ARG A 36 5.28 -1.68 11.95
CA ARG A 36 5.91 -2.96 12.30
C ARG A 36 6.37 -3.79 11.09
N ASP A 37 6.31 -3.25 9.87
CA ASP A 37 6.83 -3.93 8.67
C ASP A 37 8.35 -3.72 8.43
N GLY A 38 9.10 -3.42 9.49
CA GLY A 38 10.57 -3.56 9.51
C GLY A 38 11.29 -2.44 10.26
N CYS A 39 11.92 -2.79 11.39
CA CYS A 39 12.70 -1.95 12.31
C CYS A 39 11.87 -1.11 13.32
N MET A 40 11.72 -1.60 14.56
CA MET A 40 11.20 -0.80 15.67
C MET A 40 12.32 -0.22 16.52
N ASP A 41 12.16 1.05 16.90
CA ASP A 41 12.35 1.54 18.27
C ASP A 41 11.24 2.56 18.63
N GLY A 42 10.13 2.12 19.25
CA GLY A 42 9.08 2.99 19.85
C GLY A 42 7.59 2.60 19.59
N PRO A 43 6.63 2.85 20.51
CA PRO A 43 5.23 2.39 20.38
C PRO A 43 4.24 3.44 19.82
N GLY A 44 3.22 2.97 19.08
CA GLY A 44 1.83 3.43 19.31
C GLY A 44 1.02 4.00 18.15
N ILE A 45 1.57 4.26 16.96
CA ILE A 45 0.76 4.80 15.86
C ILE A 45 0.44 3.70 14.85
N VAL A 46 -0.85 3.53 14.54
CA VAL A 46 -1.34 2.58 13.52
C VAL A 46 -2.22 3.32 12.54
N TRP A 47 -2.02 3.06 11.25
CA TRP A 47 -2.88 3.57 10.20
C TRP A 47 -3.66 2.43 9.56
N ALA A 48 -4.90 2.70 9.19
CA ALA A 48 -5.70 1.77 8.43
C ALA A 48 -6.45 2.49 7.31
N VAL A 49 -6.49 1.87 6.14
CA VAL A 49 -7.17 2.39 4.96
C VAL A 49 -8.17 1.39 4.42
N GLY A 50 -9.16 1.88 3.69
CA GLY A 50 -10.13 1.01 3.05
C GLY A 50 -11.15 1.77 2.21
N ARG A 51 -12.34 1.19 2.11
CA ARG A 51 -13.39 1.66 1.20
C ARG A 51 -13.85 3.10 1.45
N PHE A 52 -14.32 3.75 0.39
CA PHE A 52 -14.92 5.08 0.41
C PHE A 52 -14.04 6.13 1.12
N GLY A 53 -12.75 6.15 0.76
CA GLY A 53 -11.75 7.07 1.30
C GLY A 53 -11.52 6.92 2.79
N THR A 54 -11.78 5.74 3.36
CA THR A 54 -11.63 5.53 4.80
C THR A 54 -10.15 5.55 5.16
N VAL A 55 -9.77 6.50 6.03
CA VAL A 55 -8.46 6.54 6.68
C VAL A 55 -8.67 6.68 8.18
N LEU A 56 -8.06 5.78 8.94
CA LEU A 56 -8.07 5.76 10.39
C LEU A 56 -6.64 5.89 10.89
N ARG A 57 -6.45 6.70 11.92
CA ARG A 57 -5.21 6.81 12.68
C ARG A 57 -5.47 6.47 14.13
N TRP A 58 -4.70 5.56 14.69
CA TRP A 58 -4.67 5.29 16.12
C TRP A 58 -3.40 5.90 16.70
N ASP A 59 -3.50 6.65 17.80
CA ASP A 59 -2.38 7.37 18.42
C ASP A 59 -1.82 6.69 19.68
N GLY A 60 -2.24 5.45 19.96
CA GLY A 60 -1.92 4.74 21.20
C GLY A 60 -3.06 4.75 22.21
N ALA A 61 -4.03 5.65 22.06
CA ALA A 61 -5.15 5.81 23.00
C ALA A 61 -6.52 5.85 22.31
N ARG A 62 -6.62 6.54 21.18
CA ARG A 62 -7.88 6.75 20.45
C ARG A 62 -7.68 6.57 18.95
N VAL A 63 -8.78 6.24 18.29
CA VAL A 63 -8.85 6.21 16.83
C VAL A 63 -9.48 7.52 16.36
N GLU A 64 -8.83 8.18 15.43
CA GLU A 64 -9.36 9.32 14.70
C GLU A 64 -9.55 8.98 13.24
N ARG A 65 -10.65 9.46 12.64
CA ARG A 65 -10.85 9.40 11.19
C ARG A 65 -10.15 10.60 10.59
N VAL A 66 -9.27 10.35 9.63
CA VAL A 66 -8.58 11.39 8.87
C VAL A 66 -9.32 11.55 7.54
N ASP A 67 -9.75 12.77 7.24
CA ASP A 67 -10.39 13.08 5.97
C ASP A 67 -9.35 13.60 4.98
N LEU A 68 -9.15 12.87 3.88
CA LEU A 68 -8.23 13.23 2.80
C LEU A 68 -8.96 13.73 1.55
N GLY A 69 -10.30 13.74 1.53
CA GLY A 69 -11.11 14.23 0.39
C GLY A 69 -11.48 13.19 -0.67
N HIS A 70 -11.04 11.93 -0.57
CA HIS A 70 -11.27 10.87 -1.58
C HIS A 70 -12.47 9.96 -1.27
N HIS A 71 -13.65 10.53 -0.99
CA HIS A 71 -14.80 9.80 -0.41
C HIS A 71 -15.45 8.77 -1.37
N GLY A 72 -15.08 8.78 -2.65
CA GLY A 72 -15.56 7.86 -3.69
C GLY A 72 -14.54 6.82 -4.14
N VAL A 73 -13.35 6.79 -3.54
CA VAL A 73 -12.23 5.92 -3.96
C VAL A 73 -11.97 4.87 -2.89
N ASP A 74 -11.73 3.62 -3.29
CA ASP A 74 -11.29 2.59 -2.36
C ASP A 74 -9.75 2.63 -2.25
N PHE A 75 -9.24 2.82 -1.03
CA PHE A 75 -7.83 2.64 -0.75
C PHE A 75 -7.52 1.16 -0.56
N GLN A 76 -6.55 0.66 -1.31
CA GLN A 76 -6.24 -0.77 -1.41
C GLN A 76 -5.01 -1.15 -0.59
N ALA A 77 -4.05 -0.24 -0.42
CA ALA A 77 -2.89 -0.51 0.39
C ALA A 77 -2.33 0.76 1.01
N ILE A 78 -1.58 0.54 2.07
CA ILE A 78 -0.83 1.54 2.80
C ILE A 78 0.51 0.91 3.17
N HIS A 79 1.59 1.68 3.18
CA HIS A 79 2.90 1.28 3.71
C HIS A 79 3.71 2.51 4.09
N GLY A 80 4.66 2.40 5.01
CA GLY A 80 5.51 3.52 5.38
C GLY A 80 6.87 3.06 5.88
N SER A 81 7.89 3.91 5.76
CA SER A 81 9.21 3.67 6.35
C SER A 81 9.34 4.27 7.76
N SER A 82 8.50 5.25 8.09
CA SER A 82 8.51 5.96 9.37
C SER A 82 7.15 6.61 9.66
N PRO A 83 6.91 7.17 10.86
CA PRO A 83 5.72 7.98 11.13
C PRO A 83 5.56 9.19 10.21
N GLU A 84 6.63 9.63 9.56
CA GLU A 84 6.73 10.83 8.73
C GLU A 84 6.83 10.49 7.24
N ASP A 85 6.78 9.21 6.88
CA ASP A 85 6.87 8.75 5.49
C ASP A 85 5.91 7.58 5.27
N ILE A 86 4.69 7.91 4.83
CA ILE A 86 3.59 6.96 4.66
C ILE A 86 2.96 7.14 3.28
N TRP A 87 2.70 6.04 2.61
CA TRP A 87 2.15 5.96 1.27
C TRP A 87 0.84 5.19 1.29
N ILE A 88 -0.17 5.74 0.62
CA ILE A 88 -1.46 5.07 0.38
C ILE A 88 -1.65 4.98 -1.12
N VAL A 89 -2.13 3.82 -1.58
CA VAL A 89 -2.52 3.62 -2.97
C VAL A 89 -3.92 3.03 -3.05
N GLY A 90 -4.59 3.24 -4.18
CA GLY A 90 -5.92 2.67 -4.37
C GLY A 90 -6.46 2.73 -5.78
N ASP A 91 -7.78 2.68 -5.84
CA ASP A 91 -8.53 2.78 -7.08
C ASP A 91 -8.30 4.14 -7.77
N GLU A 92 -8.59 4.17 -9.06
CA GLU A 92 -8.38 5.35 -9.94
C GLU A 92 -6.93 5.82 -10.02
N GLY A 93 -5.98 4.94 -9.66
CA GLY A 93 -4.56 5.26 -9.65
C GLY A 93 -4.16 6.26 -8.57
N VAL A 94 -4.98 6.44 -7.53
CA VAL A 94 -4.68 7.39 -6.45
C VAL A 94 -3.42 6.94 -5.71
N VAL A 95 -2.53 7.91 -5.49
CA VAL A 95 -1.33 7.77 -4.67
C VAL A 95 -1.19 8.98 -3.76
N LEU A 96 -1.16 8.74 -2.45
CA LEU A 96 -1.02 9.76 -1.42
C LEU A 96 0.25 9.51 -0.61
N HIS A 97 1.00 10.57 -0.35
CA HIS A 97 2.23 10.54 0.44
C HIS A 97 2.12 11.49 1.63
N PHE A 98 2.18 10.96 2.85
CA PHE A 98 2.41 11.76 4.05
C PHE A 98 3.90 12.00 4.21
N ASN A 99 4.30 13.28 4.20
CA ASN A 99 5.71 13.70 4.26
C ASN A 99 6.15 14.18 5.66
N GLY A 100 5.38 13.84 6.70
CA GLY A 100 5.62 14.27 8.08
C GLY A 100 4.89 15.55 8.46
N ALA A 101 4.46 16.35 7.48
CA ALA A 101 3.66 17.55 7.70
C ALA A 101 2.27 17.41 7.07
N ASP A 102 2.20 17.05 5.80
CA ASP A 102 1.00 17.06 4.99
C ASP A 102 0.87 15.79 4.14
N TRP A 103 -0.38 15.48 3.77
CA TRP A 103 -0.67 14.51 2.73
C TRP A 103 -0.60 15.19 1.36
N VAL A 104 0.23 14.65 0.47
CA VAL A 104 0.49 15.18 -0.87
C VAL A 104 0.15 14.12 -1.91
N GLU A 105 -0.61 14.49 -2.94
CA GLU A 105 -0.84 13.61 -4.09
C GLU A 105 0.44 13.43 -4.91
N ARG A 106 0.75 12.18 -5.25
CA ARG A 106 1.89 11.79 -6.09
C ARG A 106 1.40 11.03 -7.31
N PRO A 107 0.66 11.68 -8.23
CA PRO A 107 0.01 10.99 -9.34
C PRO A 107 1.04 10.29 -10.24
N ILE A 108 0.68 9.10 -10.69
CA ILE A 108 1.37 8.40 -11.78
C ILE A 108 0.70 8.88 -13.08
N THR A 109 1.48 9.33 -14.05
CA THR A 109 0.97 9.98 -15.27
C THR A 109 0.42 9.02 -16.34
N SER A 110 0.53 7.70 -16.13
CA SER A 110 -0.03 6.67 -17.01
C SER A 110 -1.49 6.35 -16.67
N HIS A 111 -2.18 5.58 -17.53
CA HIS A 111 -3.59 5.18 -17.36
C HIS A 111 -3.82 4.10 -16.28
N VAL A 112 -3.15 4.24 -15.11
CA VAL A 112 -3.33 3.34 -13.97
C VAL A 112 -4.77 3.42 -13.49
N ARG A 113 -5.44 2.26 -13.45
CA ARG A 113 -6.83 2.19 -13.00
C ARG A 113 -6.94 1.72 -11.56
N TRP A 114 -6.11 0.76 -11.16
CA TRP A 114 -6.13 0.25 -9.80
C TRP A 114 -4.72 -0.08 -9.32
N LEU A 115 -4.31 0.52 -8.22
CA LEU A 115 -3.12 0.12 -7.49
C LEU A 115 -3.53 -0.80 -6.35
N MET A 116 -2.97 -2.01 -6.34
CA MET A 116 -3.31 -3.08 -5.40
C MET A 116 -2.41 -3.08 -4.17
N ASP A 117 -1.15 -2.72 -4.33
CA ASP A 117 -0.19 -2.74 -3.24
C ASP A 117 0.86 -1.65 -3.37
N VAL A 118 1.41 -1.24 -2.23
CA VAL A 118 2.51 -0.28 -2.13
C VAL A 118 3.53 -0.77 -1.11
N TRP A 119 4.81 -0.60 -1.43
CA TRP A 119 5.90 -0.99 -0.54
C TRP A 119 6.98 0.07 -0.53
N VAL A 120 7.42 0.48 0.67
CA VAL A 120 8.58 1.36 0.86
C VAL A 120 9.77 0.51 1.24
N THR A 121 10.80 0.53 0.40
CA THR A 121 12.04 -0.24 0.64
C THR A 121 12.89 0.42 1.73
N PRO A 122 13.83 -0.30 2.37
CA PRO A 122 14.76 0.30 3.34
C PRO A 122 15.61 1.46 2.78
N GLY A 123 15.76 1.57 1.46
CA GLY A 123 16.45 2.67 0.80
C GLY A 123 15.59 3.91 0.56
N GLY A 124 14.30 3.88 0.91
CA GLY A 124 13.35 4.97 0.68
C GLY A 124 12.65 4.95 -0.68
N ASN A 125 13.02 4.03 -1.58
CA ASN A 125 12.31 3.84 -2.84
C ASN A 125 10.93 3.25 -2.59
N VAL A 126 9.93 3.70 -3.35
CA VAL A 126 8.55 3.22 -3.23
C VAL A 126 8.14 2.48 -4.48
N TRP A 127 7.57 1.30 -4.29
CA TRP A 127 7.01 0.50 -5.37
C TRP A 127 5.50 0.48 -5.23
N ALA A 128 4.81 0.73 -6.33
CA ALA A 128 3.36 0.59 -6.44
C ALA A 128 3.04 -0.36 -7.59
N VAL A 129 2.14 -1.31 -7.35
CA VAL A 129 1.76 -2.31 -8.36
C VAL A 129 0.26 -2.42 -8.49
N GLY A 130 -0.19 -2.86 -9.66
CA GLY A 130 -1.60 -3.14 -9.91
C GLY A 130 -1.88 -3.32 -11.38
N SER A 131 -2.87 -2.60 -11.89
CA SER A 131 -3.24 -2.65 -13.30
C SER A 131 -3.68 -1.29 -13.87
N ALA A 132 -3.44 -1.15 -15.17
CA ALA A 132 -3.92 -0.08 -16.03
C ALA A 132 -5.01 -0.61 -16.97
N TYR A 133 -5.85 0.29 -17.47
CA TYR A 133 -6.74 0.00 -18.59
C TYR A 133 -6.28 0.81 -19.79
N GLU A 134 -5.83 0.12 -20.83
CA GLU A 134 -5.39 0.79 -22.05
C GLU A 134 -6.39 0.54 -23.17
N TYR A 135 -6.78 1.64 -23.83
CA TYR A 135 -7.55 1.57 -25.06
C TYR A 135 -6.57 1.47 -26.23
N VAL A 136 -6.37 0.26 -26.75
CA VAL A 136 -5.63 0.03 -27.99
C VAL A 136 -6.57 -0.39 -29.12
N ASP A 137 -6.22 0.01 -30.35
CA ASP A 137 -7.06 -0.13 -31.55
C ASP A 137 -7.42 -1.59 -31.89
N ASP A 138 -6.61 -2.56 -31.46
CA ASP A 138 -6.77 -4.00 -31.69
C ASP A 138 -7.37 -4.77 -30.50
N GLY A 139 -7.72 -4.06 -29.42
CA GLY A 139 -8.45 -4.63 -28.29
C GLY A 139 -8.10 -3.96 -26.96
N SER A 140 -9.04 -3.22 -26.37
CA SER A 140 -8.85 -2.60 -25.05
C SER A 140 -8.81 -3.65 -23.94
N GLY A 141 -7.90 -3.49 -22.99
CA GLY A 141 -7.63 -4.52 -21.97
C GLY A 141 -7.01 -3.98 -20.69
N PHE A 142 -6.93 -4.86 -19.69
CA PHE A 142 -6.23 -4.58 -18.44
C PHE A 142 -4.80 -5.12 -18.51
N TYR A 143 -3.83 -4.24 -18.27
CA TYR A 143 -2.40 -4.55 -18.33
C TYR A 143 -1.79 -4.43 -16.94
N PRO A 144 -0.82 -5.29 -16.60
CA PRO A 144 -0.11 -5.18 -15.34
C PRO A 144 0.68 -3.88 -15.28
N VAL A 145 0.72 -3.25 -14.09
CA VAL A 145 1.64 -2.12 -13.87
C VAL A 145 2.53 -2.34 -12.65
N ALA A 146 3.75 -1.86 -12.77
CA ALA A 146 4.67 -1.63 -11.68
C ALA A 146 5.32 -0.27 -11.86
N HIS A 147 5.30 0.55 -10.81
CA HIS A 147 5.89 1.87 -10.81
C HIS A 147 6.86 2.01 -9.64
N LEU A 148 7.99 2.65 -9.92
CA LEU A 148 9.05 2.94 -8.95
C LEU A 148 9.18 4.44 -8.75
N TRP A 149 9.03 4.88 -7.49
CA TRP A 149 9.36 6.21 -7.03
C TRP A 149 10.79 6.26 -6.51
N ASP A 150 11.59 7.17 -7.07
CA ASP A 150 13.01 7.37 -6.75
C ASP A 150 13.27 8.49 -5.73
N GLY A 151 12.21 9.07 -5.16
CA GLY A 151 12.29 10.25 -4.29
C GLY A 151 11.82 11.54 -4.98
N ALA A 152 11.74 11.58 -6.31
CA ALA A 152 11.37 12.76 -7.07
C ALA A 152 10.30 12.48 -8.14
N ALA A 153 10.35 11.33 -8.79
CA ALA A 153 9.44 10.98 -9.88
C ALA A 153 9.10 9.48 -9.92
N TRP A 154 7.96 9.17 -10.54
CA TRP A 154 7.59 7.82 -10.90
C TRP A 154 8.23 7.41 -12.22
N SER A 155 8.79 6.20 -12.24
CA SER A 155 9.25 5.50 -13.43
C SER A 155 8.33 4.30 -13.71
N ASP A 156 8.13 4.00 -15.00
CA ASP A 156 7.34 2.85 -15.43
C ASP A 156 8.22 1.61 -15.57
N GLU A 157 7.95 0.63 -14.71
CA GLU A 157 8.64 -0.66 -14.61
C GLU A 157 7.75 -1.82 -15.12
N SER A 158 6.68 -1.48 -15.83
CA SER A 158 5.71 -2.42 -16.40
C SER A 158 6.17 -3.21 -17.64
N PRO A 159 7.10 -2.72 -18.49
CA PRO A 159 7.53 -3.48 -19.66
C PRO A 159 8.10 -4.86 -19.30
N GLY A 160 7.50 -5.91 -19.88
CA GLY A 160 7.93 -7.30 -19.67
C GLY A 160 7.31 -8.00 -18.45
N LEU A 161 6.37 -7.37 -17.76
CA LEU A 161 5.58 -8.04 -16.72
C LEU A 161 4.69 -9.13 -17.34
N PRO A 162 4.71 -10.37 -16.82
CA PRO A 162 4.01 -11.49 -17.44
C PRO A 162 2.51 -11.53 -17.08
N SER A 163 2.10 -10.91 -15.97
CA SER A 163 0.70 -10.85 -15.51
C SER A 163 0.49 -9.78 -14.42
N TRP A 164 -0.77 -9.57 -14.01
CA TRP A 164 -1.14 -8.62 -12.95
C TRP A 164 -0.46 -8.90 -11.63
N LEU A 165 0.04 -7.84 -10.99
CA LEU A 165 0.66 -7.90 -9.68
C LEU A 165 -0.35 -7.44 -8.60
N ASN A 166 -0.48 -8.25 -7.55
CA ASN A 166 -1.46 -8.05 -6.49
C ASN A 166 -0.83 -7.79 -5.12
N GLY A 167 0.47 -8.05 -4.99
CA GLY A 167 1.18 -7.90 -3.72
C GLY A 167 2.66 -7.68 -3.90
N LEU A 168 3.25 -6.97 -2.94
CA LEU A 168 4.67 -6.68 -2.83
C LEU A 168 5.19 -7.17 -1.48
N PHE A 169 6.45 -7.58 -1.46
CA PHE A 169 7.18 -7.91 -0.25
C PHE A 169 8.66 -7.65 -0.48
N CYS A 170 9.33 -6.95 0.43
CA CYS A 170 10.79 -6.79 0.37
C CYS A 170 11.44 -7.60 1.49
N SER A 171 12.42 -8.45 1.13
CA SER A 171 13.23 -9.15 2.12
C SER A 171 14.24 -8.22 2.78
N SER A 172 14.78 -8.63 3.92
CA SER A 172 15.74 -7.85 4.72
C SER A 172 17.05 -7.51 4.00
N ASP A 173 17.36 -8.21 2.91
CA ASP A 173 18.50 -7.93 2.03
C ASP A 173 18.21 -6.84 0.98
N GLY A 174 16.98 -6.35 0.92
CA GLY A 174 16.53 -5.34 -0.04
C GLY A 174 16.01 -5.92 -1.36
N THR A 175 15.88 -7.25 -1.47
CA THR A 175 15.27 -7.87 -2.65
C THR A 175 13.76 -7.67 -2.61
N LEU A 176 13.22 -6.97 -3.60
CA LEU A 176 11.78 -6.82 -3.76
C LEU A 176 11.22 -8.00 -4.54
N TRP A 177 10.15 -8.58 -4.00
CA TRP A 177 9.34 -9.61 -4.62
C TRP A 177 7.96 -9.04 -4.92
N ALA A 178 7.53 -9.16 -6.18
CA ALA A 178 6.16 -8.90 -6.57
C ALA A 178 5.45 -10.21 -6.88
N VAL A 179 4.25 -10.40 -6.31
CA VAL A 179 3.40 -11.57 -6.53
C VAL A 179 2.17 -11.19 -7.31
N GLY A 180 1.83 -12.02 -8.29
CA GLY A 180 0.75 -11.75 -9.23
C GLY A 180 -0.15 -12.95 -9.50
N THR A 181 -1.13 -12.72 -10.36
CA THR A 181 -1.97 -13.79 -10.93
C THR A 181 -1.09 -14.79 -11.67
N ASP A 182 -1.50 -16.05 -11.71
CA ASP A 182 -0.78 -17.16 -12.36
C ASP A 182 0.58 -17.51 -11.74
N GLY A 183 0.81 -17.16 -10.48
CA GLY A 183 2.04 -17.50 -9.76
C GLY A 183 3.24 -16.66 -10.16
N THR A 184 3.01 -15.53 -10.83
CA THR A 184 4.07 -14.59 -11.22
C THR A 184 4.83 -14.12 -9.99
N LEU A 185 6.15 -14.28 -10.07
CA LEU A 185 7.11 -13.88 -9.07
C LEU A 185 8.23 -13.12 -9.75
N ILE A 186 8.37 -11.83 -9.45
CA ILE A 186 9.43 -11.00 -10.00
C ILE A 186 10.33 -10.55 -8.87
N THR A 187 11.64 -10.72 -9.06
CA THR A 187 12.66 -10.20 -8.15
C THR A 187 13.35 -9.00 -8.73
N ARG A 188 13.51 -7.97 -7.92
CA ARG A 188 14.48 -6.90 -8.18
C ARG A 188 15.52 -6.95 -7.06
N PRO A 189 16.79 -7.28 -7.35
CA PRO A 189 17.85 -7.11 -6.38
C PRO A 189 17.99 -5.63 -6.03
N ARG A 190 18.53 -5.36 -4.84
CA ARG A 190 18.87 -4.01 -4.40
C ARG A 190 19.72 -3.30 -5.48
N PRO A 191 19.33 -2.10 -5.97
CA PRO A 191 20.20 -1.29 -6.82
C PRO A 191 21.47 -0.84 -6.07
#